data_AF-A0AA41RZW3-F1
#
_entry.id   AF-A0AA41RZW3-F1
#
_cell.length_a   1.000
_cell.length_b   1.000
_cell.length_c   1.000
_cell.angle_alpha   90.00
_cell.angle_beta   90.00
_cell.angle_gamma   90.00
#
_symmetry.space_group_name_H-M   'P 1'
#
loop_
_entity.id
_entity.type
_entity.pdbx_description
1 polymer ?
#
loop_
_entity_poly.entity_id
_entity_poly.type
_entity_poly.pdbx_seq_one_letter_code
_entity_poly.pdbx_strand_id
1 'polypeptide(L)'
;MGSKVTITLPRNFRLLEELERGEKGIGDGTVSYGMDDADDVLMRSWTGTIIGPPSTVYEGRIYQLKLYCDEDYPDNPPTVRFQTRINMNCVSQETGMVEPRLFPMLSNWQRECTMEDVLIQLKKEMASPQNRKLSQPHEGNEEGRADQKGLVLRCSIL
;
A
#
# COMPACT_ATOMS: atom_id res chain seq x y z
N MET A 1 -23.18 -32.44 15.49
CA MET A 1 -22.49 -31.52 14.57
C MET A 1 -21.53 -30.70 15.41
N GLY A 2 -20.21 -30.97 15.32
CA GLY A 2 -19.22 -30.23 16.08
C GLY A 2 -19.01 -28.86 15.46
N SER A 3 -19.30 -27.80 16.22
CA SER A 3 -18.97 -26.43 15.83
C SER A 3 -17.46 -26.35 15.65
N LYS A 4 -17.00 -26.14 14.41
CA LYS A 4 -15.59 -25.91 14.11
C LYS A 4 -15.21 -24.58 14.77
N VAL A 5 -14.51 -24.64 15.90
CA VAL A 5 -13.99 -23.43 16.56
C VAL A 5 -12.93 -22.85 15.64
N THR A 6 -13.28 -21.80 14.91
CA THR A 6 -12.32 -21.02 14.11
C THR A 6 -11.62 -20.07 15.06
N ILE A 7 -10.41 -20.43 15.49
CA ILE A 7 -9.53 -19.53 16.24
C ILE A 7 -9.25 -18.34 15.32
N THR A 8 -9.77 -17.18 15.70
CA THR A 8 -9.58 -15.93 14.99
C THR A 8 -8.41 -15.19 15.62
N LEU A 9 -7.37 -14.92 14.82
CA LEU A 9 -6.23 -14.14 15.28
C LEU A 9 -6.68 -12.71 15.59
N PRO A 10 -6.42 -12.17 16.80
CA PRO A 10 -6.77 -10.79 17.11
C PRO A 10 -5.99 -9.81 16.23
N ARG A 11 -6.62 -8.67 15.91
CA ARG A 11 -6.07 -7.61 15.06
C ARG A 11 -4.59 -7.28 15.34
N ASN A 12 -4.24 -7.05 16.60
CA ASN A 12 -2.88 -6.63 16.94
C ASN A 12 -1.84 -7.72 16.65
N PHE A 13 -2.17 -9.00 16.85
CA PHE A 13 -1.27 -10.09 16.47
C PHE A 13 -1.10 -10.19 14.96
N ARG A 14 -2.20 -9.98 14.21
CA ARG A 14 -2.14 -9.92 12.75
C ARG A 14 -1.22 -8.79 12.27
N LEU A 15 -1.34 -7.61 12.86
CA LEU A 15 -0.51 -6.45 12.50
C LEU A 15 0.96 -6.63 12.90
N LEU A 16 1.24 -7.26 14.04
CA LEU A 16 2.61 -7.61 14.43
C LEU A 16 3.24 -8.63 13.47
N GLU A 17 2.48 -9.64 13.03
CA GLU A 17 2.94 -10.60 12.04
C GLU A 17 3.25 -9.92 10.70
N GLU A 18 2.41 -8.99 10.26
CA GLU A 18 2.68 -8.19 9.06
C GLU A 18 3.89 -7.26 9.26
N LEU A 19 4.08 -6.65 10.43
CA LEU A 19 5.28 -5.85 10.73
C LEU A 19 6.56 -6.67 10.57
N GLU A 20 6.59 -7.85 11.20
CA GLU A 20 7.76 -8.75 11.16
C GLU A 20 8.07 -9.19 9.72
N ARG A 21 7.04 -9.42 8.90
CA ARG A 21 7.20 -9.71 7.46
C ARG A 21 7.74 -8.51 6.69
N GLY A 22 7.23 -7.32 6.95
CA GLY A 22 7.72 -6.08 6.35
C GLY A 22 9.21 -5.85 6.61
N GLU A 23 9.68 -6.10 7.84
CA GLU A 23 11.09 -5.93 8.25
C GLU A 23 12.04 -6.96 7.62
N LYS A 24 11.56 -8.19 7.37
CA LYS A 24 12.35 -9.25 6.70
C LYS A 24 12.51 -9.03 5.20
N GLY A 25 11.75 -8.10 4.62
CA GLY A 25 11.68 -7.88 3.19
C GLY A 25 10.74 -8.88 2.50
N ILE A 26 10.20 -8.44 1.37
CA ILE A 26 9.10 -9.11 0.68
C ILE A 26 9.52 -9.48 -0.73
N GLY A 27 9.37 -10.75 -1.09
CA GLY A 27 9.54 -11.24 -2.45
C GLY A 27 10.86 -10.79 -3.10
N ASP A 28 10.76 -10.05 -4.20
CA ASP A 28 11.87 -9.52 -4.99
C ASP A 28 12.35 -8.12 -4.53
N GLY A 29 11.82 -7.60 -3.41
CA GLY A 29 12.17 -6.29 -2.85
C GLY A 29 11.54 -5.10 -3.59
N THR A 30 10.67 -5.33 -4.58
CA THR A 30 10.03 -4.25 -5.33
C THR A 30 8.78 -3.68 -4.67
N VAL A 31 8.34 -4.33 -3.58
CA VAL A 31 7.26 -3.89 -2.72
C VAL A 31 7.77 -3.96 -1.29
N SER A 32 7.48 -2.94 -0.49
CA SER A 32 7.77 -2.93 0.94
C SER A 32 6.67 -2.19 1.70
N TYR A 33 6.55 -2.46 2.99
CA TYR A 33 5.71 -1.68 3.90
C TYR A 33 6.28 -1.70 5.31
N GLY A 34 5.91 -0.70 6.11
CA GLY A 34 6.28 -0.59 7.52
C GLY A 34 5.41 0.42 8.25
N MET A 35 5.51 0.46 9.58
CA MET A 35 4.79 1.43 10.39
C MET A 35 5.29 2.85 10.11
N ASP A 36 4.35 3.78 10.10
CA ASP A 36 4.63 5.21 9.90
C ASP A 36 5.16 5.89 11.17
N ASP A 37 4.60 5.49 12.30
CA ASP A 37 4.98 5.99 13.63
C ASP A 37 5.21 4.78 14.54
N ALA A 38 6.46 4.58 14.98
CA ALA A 38 6.84 3.48 15.85
C ALA A 38 6.19 3.58 17.25
N ASP A 39 5.71 4.78 17.63
CA ASP A 39 5.03 5.01 18.90
C ASP A 39 3.51 4.74 18.81
N ASP A 40 2.96 4.49 17.61
CA ASP A 40 1.55 4.12 17.44
C ASP A 40 1.29 2.67 17.90
N VAL A 41 0.94 2.53 19.18
CA VAL A 41 0.57 1.25 19.81
C VAL A 41 -0.60 0.56 19.10
N LEU A 42 -1.47 1.30 18.44
CA LEU A 42 -2.62 0.73 17.71
C LEU A 42 -2.23 0.25 16.31
N MET A 43 -1.02 0.56 15.84
CA MET A 43 -0.47 0.13 14.55
C MET A 43 -1.45 0.41 13.39
N ARG A 44 -2.03 1.61 13.36
CA ARG A 44 -3.05 1.98 12.37
C ARG A 44 -2.43 2.54 11.10
N SER A 45 -1.37 3.34 11.22
CA SER A 45 -0.74 4.03 10.09
C SER A 45 0.48 3.29 9.55
N TRP A 46 0.46 2.99 8.26
CA TRP A 46 1.51 2.28 7.55
C TRP A 46 1.91 3.02 6.29
N THR A 47 3.20 2.95 5.96
CA THR A 47 3.76 3.42 4.70
C THR A 47 4.09 2.22 3.83
N GLY A 48 3.50 2.15 2.65
CA GLY A 48 3.82 1.19 1.61
C GLY A 48 4.66 1.83 0.50
N THR A 49 5.52 1.05 -0.13
CA THR A 49 6.33 1.47 -1.28
C THR A 49 6.19 0.46 -2.41
N ILE A 50 6.03 0.97 -3.64
CA ILE A 50 6.04 0.17 -4.86
C ILE A 50 7.09 0.74 -5.82
N ILE A 51 8.04 -0.10 -6.24
CA ILE A 51 8.94 0.19 -7.35
C ILE A 51 8.17 -0.05 -8.66
N GLY A 52 8.12 0.98 -9.50
CA GLY A 52 7.42 0.96 -10.76
C GLY A 52 7.82 -0.24 -11.64
N PRO A 53 6.85 -1.03 -12.16
CA PRO A 53 7.16 -2.19 -12.98
C PRO A 53 7.95 -1.84 -14.24
N PRO A 54 8.90 -2.68 -14.67
CA PRO A 54 9.64 -2.46 -15.91
C PRO A 54 8.73 -2.54 -17.13
N SER A 55 9.15 -1.91 -18.24
CA SER A 55 8.40 -1.84 -19.49
C SER A 55 7.02 -1.16 -19.36
N THR A 56 6.89 -0.23 -18.42
CA THR A 56 5.69 0.57 -18.22
C THR A 56 6.06 2.05 -18.08
N VAL A 57 5.07 2.95 -18.22
CA VAL A 57 5.23 4.39 -17.90
C VAL A 57 5.60 4.67 -16.44
N TYR A 58 5.52 3.67 -15.57
CA TYR A 58 5.85 3.78 -14.15
C TYR A 58 7.30 3.39 -13.85
N GLU A 59 8.01 2.76 -14.80
CA GLU A 59 9.38 2.28 -14.63
C GLU A 59 10.34 3.39 -14.16
N GLY A 60 11.26 3.02 -13.25
CA GLY A 60 12.25 3.93 -12.70
C GLY A 60 11.73 4.89 -11.61
N ARG A 61 10.44 4.83 -11.26
CA ARG A 61 9.82 5.64 -10.20
C ARG A 61 9.52 4.80 -8.95
N ILE A 62 9.56 5.46 -7.80
CA ILE A 62 9.16 4.90 -6.50
C ILE A 62 7.84 5.56 -6.08
N TYR A 63 6.83 4.76 -5.78
CA TYR A 63 5.52 5.24 -5.35
C TYR A 63 5.34 4.98 -3.85
N GLN A 64 5.11 6.04 -3.08
CA GLN A 64 4.74 5.93 -1.67
C GLN A 64 3.22 5.91 -1.50
N LEU A 65 2.74 5.05 -0.62
CA LEU A 65 1.34 4.88 -0.27
C LEU A 65 1.18 4.95 1.25
N LYS A 66 0.03 5.47 1.69
CA LYS A 66 -0.47 5.28 3.05
C LYS A 66 -1.49 4.17 3.08
N LEU A 67 -1.33 3.26 4.02
CA LEU A 67 -2.32 2.27 4.38
C LEU A 67 -2.79 2.55 5.81
N TYR A 68 -4.11 2.61 5.99
CA TYR A 68 -4.72 2.82 7.30
C TYR A 68 -5.54 1.60 7.69
N CYS A 69 -5.07 0.87 8.69
CA CYS A 69 -5.69 -0.33 9.22
C CYS A 69 -6.58 0.07 10.41
N ASP A 70 -7.88 0.22 10.17
CA ASP A 70 -8.82 0.65 11.21
C ASP A 70 -9.08 -0.47 12.25
N GLU A 71 -9.96 -0.21 13.23
CA GLU A 71 -10.30 -1.13 14.33
C GLU A 71 -10.80 -2.49 13.86
N ASP A 72 -11.48 -2.55 12.70
CA ASP A 72 -12.05 -3.76 12.13
C ASP A 72 -11.07 -4.54 11.23
N TYR A 73 -9.82 -4.07 11.05
CA TYR A 73 -8.82 -4.86 10.32
C TYR A 73 -8.48 -6.15 11.09
N PRO A 74 -8.33 -7.33 10.44
CA PRO A 74 -8.37 -7.59 9.01
C PRO A 74 -9.77 -8.01 8.49
N ASP A 75 -10.84 -7.90 9.27
CA ASP A 75 -12.17 -8.28 8.80
C ASP A 75 -12.69 -7.31 7.73
N ASN A 76 -12.30 -6.03 7.83
CA ASN A 76 -12.42 -5.03 6.77
C ASN A 76 -11.06 -4.67 6.15
N PRO A 77 -11.03 -4.28 4.86
CA PRO A 77 -9.79 -3.90 4.19
C PRO A 77 -9.19 -2.61 4.78
N PRO A 78 -7.87 -2.39 4.63
CA PRO A 78 -7.28 -1.10 4.96
C PRO A 78 -7.74 -0.04 3.96
N THR A 79 -7.76 1.21 4.40
CA THR A 79 -7.87 2.34 3.48
C THR A 79 -6.51 2.58 2.83
N VAL A 80 -6.47 2.76 1.50
CA VAL A 80 -5.22 2.90 0.76
C VAL A 80 -5.21 4.18 -0.08
N ARG A 81 -4.11 4.92 0.03
CA ARG A 81 -3.92 6.20 -0.65
C ARG A 81 -2.50 6.34 -1.19
N PHE A 82 -2.36 6.68 -2.46
CA PHE A 82 -1.09 7.11 -3.02
C PHE A 82 -0.73 8.52 -2.53
N GLN A 83 0.45 8.65 -1.92
CA GLN A 83 1.06 9.95 -1.60
C GLN A 83 1.72 10.52 -2.85
N THR A 84 2.53 9.71 -3.53
CA THR A 84 3.10 10.04 -4.83
C THR A 84 1.98 10.12 -5.87
N ARG A 85 1.92 11.21 -6.63
CA ARG A 85 0.87 11.37 -7.65
C ARG A 85 1.01 10.30 -8.73
N ILE A 86 -0.09 9.64 -9.06
CA ILE A 86 -0.15 8.58 -10.06
C ILE A 86 -1.44 8.72 -10.88
N ASN A 87 -1.34 8.49 -12.18
CA ASN A 87 -2.51 8.28 -13.03
C ASN A 87 -2.71 6.77 -13.21
N MET A 88 -3.81 6.26 -12.67
CA MET A 88 -4.16 4.83 -12.67
C MET A 88 -5.67 4.69 -12.51
N ASN A 89 -6.30 3.76 -13.23
CA ASN A 89 -7.77 3.71 -13.34
C ASN A 89 -8.50 3.50 -12.01
N CYS A 90 -7.90 2.80 -11.05
CA CYS A 90 -8.50 2.56 -9.75
C CYS A 90 -8.09 3.60 -8.69
N VAL A 91 -7.48 4.73 -9.08
CA VAL A 91 -6.99 5.76 -8.16
C VAL A 91 -7.64 7.11 -8.51
N SER A 92 -8.23 7.75 -7.52
CA SER A 92 -8.72 9.12 -7.67
C SER A 92 -7.55 10.08 -7.90
N GLN A 93 -7.56 10.80 -9.01
CA GLN A 93 -6.50 11.77 -9.33
C GLN A 93 -6.46 12.94 -8.31
N GLU A 94 -7.63 13.34 -7.80
CA GLU A 94 -7.78 14.46 -6.88
C GLU A 94 -7.30 14.14 -5.46
N THR A 95 -7.55 12.94 -4.96
CA THR A 95 -7.24 12.58 -3.57
C THR A 95 -6.06 11.61 -3.45
N GLY A 96 -5.80 10.80 -4.48
CA GLY A 96 -4.86 9.67 -4.45
C GLY A 96 -5.46 8.41 -3.83
N MET A 97 -6.75 8.43 -3.45
CA MET A 97 -7.42 7.28 -2.83
C MET A 97 -7.60 6.15 -3.84
N VAL A 98 -7.33 4.92 -3.42
CA VAL A 98 -7.67 3.72 -4.20
C VAL A 98 -9.16 3.46 -4.03
N GLU A 99 -9.89 3.43 -5.15
CA GLU A 99 -11.35 3.26 -5.17
C GLU A 99 -11.70 1.77 -5.06
N PRO A 100 -12.32 1.30 -3.96
CA PRO A 100 -12.57 -0.13 -3.75
C PRO A 100 -13.40 -0.75 -4.89
N ARG A 101 -14.35 0.01 -5.45
CA ARG A 101 -15.21 -0.42 -6.56
C ARG A 101 -14.44 -0.73 -7.85
N LEU A 102 -13.28 -0.10 -8.04
CA LEU A 102 -12.44 -0.25 -9.23
C LEU A 102 -11.26 -1.18 -8.99
N PHE A 103 -11.10 -1.68 -7.76
CA PHE A 103 -9.98 -2.51 -7.35
C PHE A 103 -10.49 -3.79 -6.66
N PRO A 104 -10.59 -4.92 -7.40
CA PRO A 104 -11.24 -6.15 -6.94
C PRO A 104 -10.77 -6.65 -5.56
N MET A 105 -9.48 -6.46 -5.27
CA MET A 105 -8.84 -6.85 -4.01
C MET A 105 -9.50 -6.21 -2.78
N LEU A 106 -9.93 -4.95 -2.88
CA LEU A 106 -10.62 -4.27 -1.78
C LEU A 106 -12.13 -4.51 -1.84
N SER A 107 -12.75 -4.59 -3.02
CA SER A 107 -14.19 -4.85 -3.12
C SER A 107 -14.62 -6.25 -2.65
N ASN A 108 -13.73 -7.24 -2.81
CA ASN A 108 -13.99 -8.64 -2.43
C ASN A 108 -13.05 -9.08 -1.30
N TRP A 109 -12.73 -8.14 -0.39
CA TRP A 109 -11.78 -8.36 0.69
C TRP A 109 -12.10 -9.63 1.48
N GLN A 110 -11.07 -10.44 1.71
CA GLN A 110 -11.11 -11.58 2.62
C GLN A 110 -10.10 -11.32 3.74
N ARG A 111 -10.40 -11.75 4.96
CA ARG A 111 -9.53 -11.47 6.11
C ARG A 111 -8.14 -12.10 6.03
N GLU A 112 -8.00 -13.11 5.17
CA GLU A 112 -6.73 -13.75 4.86
C GLU A 112 -5.83 -12.84 4.02
N CYS A 113 -6.39 -11.85 3.32
CA CYS A 113 -5.64 -10.86 2.55
C CYS A 113 -4.88 -9.90 3.45
N THR A 114 -3.68 -9.49 3.01
CA THR A 114 -2.72 -8.67 3.76
C THR A 114 -2.44 -7.34 3.08
N MET A 115 -1.76 -6.42 3.78
CA MET A 115 -1.22 -5.20 3.16
C MET A 115 -0.26 -5.53 2.01
N GLU A 116 0.52 -6.59 2.15
CA GLU A 116 1.40 -7.10 1.10
C GLU A 116 0.62 -7.44 -0.17
N ASP A 117 -0.47 -8.20 -0.03
CA ASP A 117 -1.29 -8.62 -1.17
C ASP A 117 -1.89 -7.41 -1.89
N VAL A 118 -2.30 -6.37 -1.12
CA VAL A 118 -2.79 -5.12 -1.69
C VAL A 118 -1.72 -4.43 -2.53
N LEU A 119 -0.50 -4.30 -2.01
CA LEU A 119 0.59 -3.64 -2.73
C LEU A 119 1.04 -4.44 -3.96
N ILE A 120 1.12 -5.77 -3.85
CA ILE A 120 1.42 -6.66 -4.98
C ILE A 120 0.34 -6.53 -6.07
N GLN A 121 -0.93 -6.50 -5.69
CA GLN A 121 -2.03 -6.42 -6.64
C GLN A 121 -2.12 -5.01 -7.28
N LEU A 122 -1.82 -3.95 -6.56
CA LEU A 122 -1.66 -2.60 -7.14
C LEU A 122 -0.51 -2.57 -8.15
N LYS A 123 0.64 -3.17 -7.83
CA LYS A 123 1.77 -3.28 -8.77
C LYS A 123 1.39 -4.04 -10.05
N LYS A 124 0.59 -5.11 -9.93
CA LYS A 124 0.04 -5.82 -11.11
C LYS A 124 -0.89 -4.93 -11.93
N GLU A 125 -1.73 -4.15 -11.27
CA GLU A 125 -2.59 -3.19 -11.97
C GLU A 125 -1.79 -2.12 -12.69
N MET A 126 -0.66 -1.64 -12.17
CA MET A 126 0.24 -0.73 -12.89
C MET A 126 0.76 -1.35 -14.20
N ALA A 127 1.04 -2.65 -14.20
CA ALA A 127 1.46 -3.37 -15.40
C ALA A 127 0.31 -3.75 -16.35
N SER A 128 -0.95 -3.55 -15.94
CA SER A 128 -2.11 -3.95 -16.74
C SER A 128 -2.19 -3.16 -18.05
N PRO A 129 -2.78 -3.73 -19.12
CA PRO A 129 -2.90 -3.05 -20.41
C PRO A 129 -3.57 -1.68 -20.34
N GLN A 130 -4.48 -1.49 -19.38
CA GLN A 130 -5.24 -0.27 -19.19
C GLN A 130 -4.40 0.86 -18.56
N ASN A 131 -3.40 0.50 -17.74
CA ASN A 131 -2.63 1.47 -16.95
C ASN A 131 -1.21 1.69 -17.50
N ARG A 132 -0.56 0.66 -18.04
CA ARG A 132 0.88 0.66 -18.40
C ARG A 132 1.34 1.73 -19.40
N LYS A 133 0.40 2.43 -20.06
CA LYS A 133 0.65 3.50 -21.05
C LYS A 133 0.00 4.84 -20.67
N LEU A 134 -0.61 4.97 -19.49
CA LEU A 134 -1.23 6.22 -19.07
C LEU A 134 -0.18 7.31 -18.89
N SER A 135 -0.41 8.48 -19.46
CA SER A 135 0.46 9.64 -19.21
C SER A 135 0.51 9.91 -17.71
N GLN A 136 1.72 9.99 -17.14
CA GLN A 136 1.93 10.22 -15.72
C GLN A 136 2.23 11.69 -15.42
N PRO A 137 1.89 12.18 -14.22
CA PRO A 137 2.32 13.50 -13.77
C PRO A 137 3.86 13.59 -13.70
N HIS A 138 4.37 14.82 -13.74
CA HIS A 138 5.80 15.09 -13.51
C HIS A 138 6.22 14.63 -12.11
N GLU A 139 7.36 13.97 -12.05
CA GLU A 139 7.98 13.51 -10.81
C GLU A 139 8.40 14.71 -9.95
N GLY A 140 8.17 14.66 -8.63
CA GLY A 140 8.57 15.71 -7.68
C GLY A 140 7.51 16.76 -7.33
N ASN A 141 6.28 16.70 -7.85
CA ASN A 141 5.21 17.64 -7.49
C ASN A 141 4.47 17.27 -6.17
N GLU A 142 5.20 16.69 -5.22
CA GLU A 142 4.71 16.16 -3.94
C GLU A 142 4.51 17.25 -2.87
N GLU A 143 4.97 18.48 -3.12
CA GLU A 143 4.98 19.61 -2.17
C GLU A 143 3.59 20.06 -1.66
N GLY A 144 2.49 19.51 -2.18
CA GLY A 144 1.12 19.89 -1.79
C GLY A 144 0.35 18.86 -0.95
N ARG A 145 0.91 17.67 -0.64
CA ARG A 145 0.19 16.61 0.10
C ARG A 145 0.98 16.05 1.30
N ALA A 146 1.95 16.81 1.81
CA ALA A 146 2.68 16.41 3.01
C ALA A 146 1.77 16.52 4.24
N ASP A 147 1.42 15.37 4.82
CA ASP A 147 1.15 15.32 6.26
C ASP A 147 2.43 15.71 7.00
N GLN A 148 2.26 16.54 8.02
CA GLN A 148 3.31 17.20 8.76
C GLN A 148 4.10 16.16 9.58
N LYS A 149 5.16 15.58 9.01
CA LYS A 149 6.36 15.06 9.70
C LYS A 149 7.38 14.66 8.63
N GLY A 150 8.40 15.50 8.45
CA GLY A 150 9.40 15.35 7.40
C GLY A 150 10.48 14.33 7.73
N LEU A 151 10.94 13.65 6.68
CA LEU A 151 12.35 13.32 6.43
C LEU A 151 12.48 12.87 4.98
N VAL A 152 12.87 13.81 4.11
CA VAL A 152 13.31 13.49 2.77
C VAL A 152 14.70 12.87 2.90
N LEU A 153 14.78 11.54 2.86
CA LEU A 153 16.04 10.83 2.65
C LEU A 153 16.52 11.12 1.22
N ARG A 154 17.28 12.20 1.05
CA ARG A 154 18.12 12.38 -0.12
C ARG A 154 19.24 11.35 -0.03
N CYS A 155 19.11 10.26 -0.77
CA CYS A 155 20.23 9.36 -1.03
C CYS A 155 21.25 10.12 -1.91
N SER A 156 22.18 10.82 -1.27
CA SER A 156 23.40 11.29 -1.92
C SER A 156 24.45 10.20 -1.76
N ILE A 157 24.65 9.41 -2.81
CA ILE A 157 25.84 8.58 -2.94
C ILE A 157 27.00 9.55 -3.17
N LEU A 158 27.92 9.63 -2.21
CA LEU A 158 29.29 10.13 -2.38
C LEU A 158 30.23 8.94 -2.20
#